data_AF-A0A4R1WPL0-F1
#
_entry.id   AF-A0A4R1WPL0-F1
#
_cell.length_a   1.000
_cell.length_b   1.000
_cell.length_c   1.000
_cell.angle_alpha   90.00
_cell.angle_beta   90.00
_cell.angle_gamma   90.00
#
_symmetry.space_group_name_H-M   'P 1'
#
loop_
_entity.id
_entity.type
_entity.pdbx_description
1 polymer ?
#
loop_
_entity_poly.entity_id
_entity_poly.type
_entity_poly.pdbx_seq_one_letter_code
_entity_poly.pdbx_strand_id
1 'polypeptide(L)'
;MAGSGSISATKRSAASTSAPQQAPGAAPTERHPSAEPNITNWSDKVKGLLAIAPPVTLITALLLWYGYVATLQRFRYFGVDLDLTGLSNQSLLLYGAETVYPVAALLLLALLGVTGLHLAVRWLLESPHHLFVRTLAAICATGGVLLIARALIGMLRPVVAETETPGVTPLSLAVGAPLLVYGGWMARRVAVQAAGNREPSWWTGSFAARMEGIAIVIAVGVLATGLFWTANTFAAAYGTGRAEFDAANLHRRPQVALFTRDALPVIPAGVTCNDLGQGVKHRYEYNGLRLLLASDDRLFLVPGAWTADASTLVVPYDDSIRLVLFPNSPRSGVQRTRC
;
A
#
# COMPACT_ATOMS: atom_id res chain seq x y z
N MET A 1 -46.65 23.30 -63.09
CA MET A 1 -47.96 23.63 -62.49
C MET A 1 -47.67 24.45 -61.24
N ALA A 2 -47.37 25.76 -61.30
CA ALA A 2 -48.15 26.91 -61.77
C ALA A 2 -49.43 27.13 -60.94
N GLY A 3 -49.51 28.28 -60.23
CA GLY A 3 -50.71 28.70 -59.51
C GLY A 3 -50.49 29.82 -58.50
N SER A 4 -50.06 31.00 -58.98
CA SER A 4 -50.08 32.27 -58.24
C SER A 4 -51.50 32.83 -58.18
N GLY A 5 -51.89 33.45 -57.05
CA GLY A 5 -53.16 34.16 -56.88
C GLY A 5 -52.99 35.39 -55.97
N SER A 6 -53.01 36.55 -56.59
CA SER A 6 -52.92 37.92 -56.03
C SER A 6 -54.24 38.36 -55.39
N ILE A 7 -54.22 39.41 -54.53
CA ILE A 7 -55.06 40.65 -54.63
C ILE A 7 -55.08 41.45 -53.30
N SER A 8 -54.44 42.63 -53.35
CA SER A 8 -54.93 43.99 -53.00
C SER A 8 -55.24 44.45 -51.56
N ALA A 9 -54.49 45.49 -51.16
CA ALA A 9 -54.91 46.84 -50.73
C ALA A 9 -55.93 47.03 -49.59
N THR A 10 -55.58 47.85 -48.59
CA THR A 10 -56.06 49.26 -48.44
C THR A 10 -55.71 49.85 -47.05
N LYS A 11 -55.49 51.16 -47.07
CA LYS A 11 -54.95 52.09 -46.08
C LYS A 11 -56.09 52.77 -45.27
N ARG A 12 -55.90 53.03 -43.96
CA ARG A 12 -56.48 54.13 -43.12
C ARG A 12 -55.93 53.93 -41.70
N SER A 13 -55.09 54.78 -41.09
CA SER A 13 -55.13 56.22 -40.79
C SER A 13 -56.08 56.63 -39.66
N ALA A 14 -55.44 56.94 -38.52
CA ALA A 14 -55.59 58.13 -37.67
C ALA A 14 -56.56 58.19 -36.47
N ALA A 15 -56.03 58.88 -35.45
CA ALA A 15 -56.63 59.64 -34.34
C ALA A 15 -57.21 58.82 -33.17
N SER A 16 -56.53 58.71 -32.03
CA SER A 16 -56.36 59.71 -30.94
C SER A 16 -57.68 60.13 -30.31
N THR A 17 -57.87 59.86 -29.00
CA THR A 17 -58.45 60.79 -28.00
C THR A 17 -58.39 60.16 -26.59
N SER A 18 -57.58 60.81 -25.74
CA SER A 18 -57.58 60.98 -24.27
C SER A 18 -58.06 59.91 -23.28
N ALA A 19 -57.20 59.73 -22.27
CA ALA A 19 -57.40 59.11 -20.97
C ALA A 19 -58.60 59.64 -20.17
N PRO A 20 -58.99 58.91 -19.10
CA PRO A 20 -58.88 59.53 -17.77
C PRO A 20 -58.26 58.64 -16.66
N GLN A 21 -57.38 59.27 -15.89
CA GLN A 21 -57.43 59.35 -14.41
C GLN A 21 -56.93 58.17 -13.56
N GLN A 22 -55.79 58.40 -12.90
CA GLN A 22 -55.22 57.61 -11.80
C GLN A 22 -55.88 57.93 -10.44
N ALA A 23 -56.07 56.90 -9.62
CA ALA A 23 -56.04 56.93 -8.16
C ALA A 23 -55.72 55.49 -7.64
N PRO A 24 -55.17 55.30 -6.43
CA PRO A 24 -53.88 54.60 -6.27
C PRO A 24 -53.92 53.34 -5.38
N GLY A 25 -52.89 52.48 -5.52
CA GLY A 25 -52.41 51.63 -4.44
C GLY A 25 -52.36 50.12 -4.70
N ALA A 26 -51.22 49.63 -5.20
CA ALA A 26 -50.68 48.31 -4.85
C ALA A 26 -49.16 48.33 -5.08
N ALA A 27 -48.40 48.06 -4.02
CA ALA A 27 -46.93 48.08 -4.01
C ALA A 27 -46.33 47.04 -4.97
N PRO A 28 -45.11 47.26 -5.50
CA PRO A 28 -44.47 46.30 -6.38
C PRO A 28 -44.00 45.09 -5.56
N THR A 29 -44.53 43.91 -5.87
CA THR A 29 -43.97 42.64 -5.42
C THR A 29 -42.54 42.55 -5.92
N GLU A 30 -41.57 42.69 -5.01
CA GLU A 30 -40.16 42.40 -5.28
C GLU A 30 -40.08 40.96 -5.82
N ARG A 31 -39.65 40.83 -7.08
CA ARG A 31 -39.20 39.53 -7.59
C ARG A 31 -37.93 39.19 -6.83
N HIS A 32 -38.04 38.30 -5.84
CA HIS A 32 -36.89 37.59 -5.31
C HIS A 32 -36.06 37.03 -6.49
N PRO A 33 -34.76 37.30 -6.58
CA PRO A 33 -33.92 36.62 -7.55
C PRO A 33 -34.00 35.14 -7.22
N SER A 34 -34.54 34.34 -8.14
CA SER A 34 -34.41 32.89 -8.12
C SER A 34 -32.93 32.57 -7.96
N ALA A 35 -32.56 32.01 -6.81
CA ALA A 35 -31.23 31.50 -6.57
C ALA A 35 -30.96 30.42 -7.63
N GLU A 36 -30.24 30.78 -8.70
CA GLU A 36 -29.66 29.80 -9.60
C GLU A 36 -28.79 28.88 -8.74
N PRO A 37 -29.05 27.55 -8.73
CA PRO A 37 -28.21 26.63 -7.99
C PRO A 37 -26.79 26.79 -8.53
N ASN A 38 -25.86 27.03 -7.61
CA ASN A 38 -24.46 27.32 -7.89
C ASN A 38 -23.76 26.07 -8.47
N ILE A 39 -23.99 25.83 -9.77
CA ILE A 39 -23.51 24.68 -10.55
C ILE A 39 -21.99 24.65 -10.70
N THR A 40 -21.32 25.81 -10.59
CA THR A 40 -19.85 25.92 -10.60
C THR A 40 -19.26 25.29 -9.35
N ASN A 41 -19.79 25.59 -8.16
CA ASN A 41 -19.32 25.04 -6.89
C ASN A 41 -19.47 23.51 -6.77
N TRP A 42 -20.49 22.90 -7.37
CA TRP A 42 -20.65 21.44 -7.35
C TRP A 42 -19.64 20.76 -8.26
N SER A 43 -19.40 21.33 -9.45
CA SER A 43 -18.43 20.80 -10.39
C SER A 43 -16.99 20.84 -9.84
N ASP A 44 -16.64 21.89 -9.09
CA ASP A 44 -15.30 22.03 -8.50
C ASP A 44 -15.12 21.15 -7.26
N LYS A 45 -16.18 20.91 -6.48
CA LYS A 45 -16.19 19.91 -5.41
C LYS A 45 -16.05 18.48 -5.96
N VAL A 46 -16.76 18.15 -7.04
CA VAL A 46 -16.66 16.84 -7.70
C VAL A 46 -15.28 16.65 -8.34
N LYS A 47 -14.73 17.67 -9.01
CA LYS A 47 -13.35 17.63 -9.53
C LYS A 47 -12.32 17.45 -8.41
N GLY A 48 -12.49 18.13 -7.27
CA GLY A 48 -11.64 17.96 -6.10
C GLY A 48 -11.72 16.54 -5.51
N LEU A 49 -12.92 15.98 -5.43
CA LEU A 49 -13.14 14.61 -4.94
C LEU A 49 -12.56 13.56 -5.92
N LEU A 50 -12.74 13.77 -7.22
CA LEU A 50 -12.18 12.92 -8.28
C LEU A 50 -10.66 13.02 -8.36
N ALA A 51 -10.04 14.14 -7.95
CA ALA A 51 -8.59 14.27 -7.88
C ALA A 51 -7.97 13.48 -6.71
N ILE A 52 -8.74 13.23 -5.65
CA ILE A 52 -8.31 12.45 -4.47
C ILE A 52 -8.51 10.94 -4.69
N ALA A 53 -9.44 10.55 -5.57
CA ALA A 53 -9.75 9.15 -5.81
C ALA A 53 -8.53 8.32 -6.29
N PRO A 54 -7.71 8.75 -7.28
CA PRO A 54 -6.56 7.96 -7.72
C PRO A 54 -5.48 7.73 -6.64
N PRO A 55 -5.10 8.73 -5.82
CA PRO A 55 -4.21 8.48 -4.68
C PRO A 55 -4.79 7.49 -3.67
N VAL A 56 -6.08 7.60 -3.33
CA VAL A 56 -6.72 6.72 -2.33
C VAL A 56 -6.84 5.28 -2.84
N THR A 57 -7.21 5.09 -4.11
CA THR A 57 -7.28 3.74 -4.71
C THR A 57 -5.90 3.12 -4.81
N LEU A 58 -4.87 3.88 -5.18
CA LEU A 58 -3.48 3.40 -5.20
C LEU A 58 -3.01 3.01 -3.79
N ILE A 59 -3.25 3.85 -2.79
CA ILE A 59 -2.91 3.53 -1.39
C ILE A 59 -3.64 2.25 -0.96
N THR A 60 -4.94 2.14 -1.24
CA THR A 60 -5.74 0.96 -0.90
C THR A 60 -5.20 -0.31 -1.57
N ALA A 61 -4.85 -0.23 -2.86
CA ALA A 61 -4.27 -1.34 -3.61
C ALA A 61 -2.91 -1.76 -3.04
N LEU A 62 -2.06 -0.80 -2.66
CA LEU A 62 -0.77 -1.08 -2.02
C LEU A 62 -0.94 -1.71 -0.63
N LEU A 63 -1.89 -1.21 0.18
CA LEU A 63 -2.22 -1.81 1.49
C LEU A 63 -2.67 -3.26 1.34
N LEU A 64 -3.55 -3.53 0.37
CA LEU A 64 -4.01 -4.88 0.05
C LEU A 64 -2.85 -5.78 -0.42
N TRP A 65 -2.04 -5.29 -1.36
CA TRP A 65 -0.93 -6.07 -1.92
C TRP A 65 0.12 -6.42 -0.87
N TYR A 66 0.62 -5.43 -0.13
CA TYR A 66 1.64 -5.68 0.88
C TYR A 66 1.08 -6.46 2.08
N GLY A 67 -0.19 -6.25 2.43
CA GLY A 67 -0.90 -7.08 3.41
C GLY A 67 -0.99 -8.53 2.97
N TYR A 68 -1.33 -8.78 1.70
CA TYR A 68 -1.32 -10.12 1.11
C TYR A 68 0.08 -10.75 1.18
N VAL A 69 1.13 -10.07 0.71
CA VAL A 69 2.50 -10.61 0.69
C VAL A 69 3.00 -10.94 2.09
N ALA A 70 2.80 -10.05 3.07
CA ALA A 70 3.20 -10.30 4.45
C ALA A 70 2.42 -11.46 5.08
N THR A 71 1.10 -11.50 4.84
CA THR A 71 0.23 -12.56 5.37
C THR A 71 0.57 -13.91 4.74
N LEU A 72 0.83 -13.95 3.43
CA LEU A 72 1.25 -15.14 2.70
C LEU A 72 2.51 -15.73 3.33
N GLN A 73 3.56 -14.94 3.51
CA GLN A 73 4.80 -15.44 4.13
C GLN A 73 4.57 -15.87 5.58
N ARG A 74 3.71 -15.16 6.32
CA ARG A 74 3.37 -15.50 7.70
C ARG A 74 2.71 -16.88 7.81
N PHE A 75 1.75 -17.20 6.94
CA PHE A 75 1.06 -18.49 6.94
C PHE A 75 1.89 -19.61 6.33
N ARG A 76 2.72 -19.32 5.32
CA ARG A 76 3.66 -20.29 4.73
C ARG A 76 4.63 -20.86 5.77
N TYR A 77 5.05 -20.05 6.75
CA TYR A 77 5.86 -20.53 7.88
C TYR A 77 5.16 -21.64 8.68
N PHE A 78 3.83 -21.61 8.76
CA PHE A 78 3.01 -22.64 9.40
C PHE A 78 2.58 -23.76 8.43
N GLY A 79 3.11 -23.80 7.21
CA GLY A 79 2.72 -24.76 6.18
C GLY A 79 1.28 -24.56 5.66
N VAL A 80 0.69 -23.37 5.88
CA VAL A 80 -0.65 -23.04 5.41
C VAL A 80 -0.52 -22.19 4.16
N ASP A 81 -1.14 -22.64 3.06
CA ASP A 81 -1.30 -21.81 1.87
C ASP A 81 -2.43 -20.80 2.10
N LEU A 82 -2.15 -19.51 1.87
CA LEU A 82 -3.09 -18.44 2.13
C LEU A 82 -4.35 -18.57 1.27
N ASP A 83 -4.20 -19.02 0.02
CA ASP A 83 -5.32 -19.15 -0.92
C ASP A 83 -6.31 -20.24 -0.45
N LEU A 84 -5.85 -21.19 0.37
CA LEU A 84 -6.70 -22.20 1.00
C LEU A 84 -7.45 -21.69 2.21
N THR A 85 -7.18 -20.50 2.75
CA THR A 85 -7.82 -20.03 3.98
C THR A 85 -9.17 -19.35 3.76
N GLY A 86 -9.48 -18.93 2.53
CA GLY A 86 -10.67 -18.12 2.24
C GLY A 86 -10.67 -16.76 2.95
N LEU A 87 -9.49 -16.25 3.35
CA LEU A 87 -9.37 -14.98 4.06
C LEU A 87 -9.96 -13.83 3.24
N SER A 88 -10.82 -13.04 3.87
CA SER A 88 -11.46 -11.90 3.21
C SER A 88 -10.45 -10.77 2.91
N ASN A 89 -10.73 -9.99 1.86
CA ASN A 89 -9.96 -8.77 1.57
C ASN A 89 -9.98 -7.77 2.72
N GLN A 90 -11.03 -7.74 3.55
CA GLN A 90 -11.10 -6.89 4.74
C GLN A 90 -10.08 -7.32 5.80
N SER A 91 -9.91 -8.63 6.02
CA SER A 91 -8.89 -9.17 6.92
C SER A 91 -7.48 -8.87 6.41
N LEU A 92 -7.26 -8.98 5.09
CA LEU A 92 -5.98 -8.63 4.47
C LEU A 92 -5.64 -7.15 4.62
N LEU A 93 -6.62 -6.24 4.54
CA LEU A 93 -6.43 -4.81 4.83
C LEU A 93 -5.95 -4.58 6.26
N LEU A 94 -6.57 -5.26 7.24
CA LEU A 94 -6.20 -5.13 8.65
C LEU A 94 -4.78 -5.63 8.92
N TYR A 95 -4.40 -6.80 8.36
CA TYR A 95 -3.02 -7.29 8.45
C TYR A 95 -2.02 -6.40 7.68
N GLY A 96 -2.44 -5.83 6.55
CA GLY A 96 -1.66 -4.87 5.77
C GLY A 96 -1.34 -3.61 6.55
N ALA A 97 -2.29 -3.09 7.33
CA ALA A 97 -2.07 -1.90 8.15
C ALA A 97 -0.89 -2.08 9.15
N GLU A 98 -0.80 -3.24 9.82
CA GLU A 98 0.32 -3.55 10.72
C GLU A 98 1.68 -3.47 10.01
N THR A 99 1.74 -3.92 8.75
CA THR A 99 2.96 -3.93 7.94
C THR A 99 3.33 -2.53 7.44
N VAL A 100 2.33 -1.65 7.23
CA VAL A 100 2.53 -0.35 6.59
C VAL A 100 3.06 0.70 7.54
N TYR A 101 2.74 0.65 8.84
CA TYR A 101 3.27 1.61 9.81
C TYR A 101 4.81 1.72 9.81
N PRO A 102 5.59 0.63 9.93
CA PRO A 102 7.05 0.74 9.90
C PRO A 102 7.57 1.24 8.54
N VAL A 103 6.95 0.83 7.43
CA VAL A 103 7.34 1.30 6.09
C VAL A 103 7.07 2.79 5.94
N ALA A 104 5.90 3.27 6.35
CA ALA A 104 5.52 4.67 6.30
C ALA A 104 6.45 5.54 7.16
N ALA A 105 6.82 5.06 8.36
CA ALA A 105 7.78 5.73 9.22
C ALA A 105 9.18 5.81 8.57
N LEU A 106 9.67 4.72 7.98
CA LEU A 106 10.96 4.71 7.27
C LEU A 106 10.95 5.63 6.04
N LEU A 107 9.86 5.64 5.26
CA LEU A 107 9.70 6.54 4.13
C LEU A 107 9.67 8.01 4.56
N LEU A 108 8.97 8.33 5.66
CA LEU A 108 8.95 9.69 6.21
C LEU A 108 10.35 10.12 6.66
N LEU A 109 11.08 9.26 7.38
CA LEU A 109 12.46 9.53 7.80
C LEU A 109 13.39 9.71 6.59
N ALA A 110 13.26 8.87 5.57
CA ALA A 110 14.02 9.00 4.33
C ALA A 110 13.72 10.32 3.61
N LEU A 111 12.45 10.71 3.52
CA LEU A 111 12.04 11.98 2.91
C LEU A 111 12.61 13.18 3.68
N LEU A 112 12.53 13.17 5.01
CA LEU A 112 13.12 14.21 5.86
C LEU A 112 14.64 14.27 5.71
N GLY A 113 15.31 13.11 5.69
CA GLY A 113 16.75 13.01 5.50
C GLY A 113 17.20 13.54 4.14
N VAL A 114 16.53 13.14 3.05
CA VAL A 114 16.82 13.63 1.69
C VAL A 114 16.57 15.13 1.58
N THR A 115 15.47 15.63 2.18
CA THR A 115 15.18 17.07 2.19
C THR A 115 16.24 17.85 2.95
N GLY A 116 16.62 17.39 4.15
CA GLY A 116 17.69 18.00 4.94
C GLY A 116 19.04 18.00 4.20
N LEU A 117 19.40 16.88 3.56
CA LEU A 117 20.60 16.77 2.74
C LEU A 117 20.56 17.73 1.55
N HIS A 118 19.41 17.84 0.87
CA HIS A 118 19.25 18.76 -0.25
C HIS A 118 19.40 20.23 0.19
N LEU A 119 18.83 20.61 1.33
CA LEU A 119 18.98 21.95 1.90
C LEU A 119 20.44 22.23 2.27
N ALA A 120 21.14 21.26 2.87
CA ALA A 120 22.57 21.39 3.17
C ALA A 120 23.41 21.57 1.90
N VAL A 121 23.11 20.82 0.83
CA VAL A 121 23.77 20.98 -0.48
C VAL A 121 23.51 22.37 -1.06
N ARG A 122 22.28 22.89 -0.98
CA ARG A 122 21.97 24.26 -1.45
C ARG A 122 22.76 25.32 -0.68
N TRP A 123 22.77 25.21 0.64
CA TRP A 123 23.55 26.11 1.50
C TRP A 123 25.05 26.07 1.17
N LEU A 124 25.57 24.88 0.86
CA LEU A 124 26.98 24.70 0.51
C LEU A 124 27.33 25.18 -0.91
N LEU A 125 26.38 25.12 -1.85
CA LEU A 125 26.50 25.69 -3.19
C LEU A 125 26.54 27.23 -3.19
N GLU A 126 26.00 27.87 -2.16
CA GLU A 126 26.09 29.33 -1.95
C GLU A 126 27.39 29.74 -1.26
N SER A 127 28.12 28.78 -0.69
CA SER A 127 29.39 28.99 0.01
C SER A 127 30.59 28.93 -0.97
N PRO A 128 31.75 29.53 -0.63
CA PRO A 128 32.95 29.53 -1.49
C PRO A 128 33.65 28.16 -1.62
N HIS A 129 33.10 27.09 -1.05
CA HIS A 129 33.71 25.76 -0.95
C HIS A 129 33.46 24.86 -2.18
N HIS A 130 33.74 25.37 -3.38
CA HIS A 130 33.42 24.69 -4.65
C HIS A 130 34.12 23.33 -4.83
N LEU A 131 35.33 23.15 -4.27
CA LEU A 131 36.07 21.87 -4.32
C LEU A 131 35.36 20.75 -3.55
N PHE A 132 34.77 21.07 -2.40
CA PHE A 132 34.05 20.09 -1.59
C PHE A 132 32.78 19.62 -2.31
N VAL A 133 32.00 20.55 -2.86
CA VAL A 133 30.78 20.22 -3.60
C VAL A 133 31.10 19.40 -4.86
N ARG A 134 32.20 19.71 -5.56
CA ARG A 134 32.67 18.92 -6.71
C ARG A 134 33.03 17.48 -6.31
N THR A 135 33.71 17.31 -5.18
CA THR A 135 34.05 15.99 -4.64
C THR A 135 32.80 15.22 -4.26
N LEU A 136 31.86 15.86 -3.57
CA LEU A 136 30.56 15.27 -3.24
C LEU A 136 29.79 14.86 -4.50
N ALA A 137 29.85 15.66 -5.57
CA ALA A 137 29.17 15.37 -6.83
C ALA A 137 29.77 14.14 -7.51
N ALA A 138 31.10 14.04 -7.52
CA ALA A 138 31.80 12.85 -8.01
C ALA A 138 31.45 11.61 -7.17
N ILE A 139 31.38 11.73 -5.84
CA ILE A 139 30.99 10.62 -4.94
C ILE A 139 29.55 10.18 -5.23
N CYS A 140 28.59 11.11 -5.36
CA CYS A 140 27.21 10.78 -5.69
C CYS A 140 27.11 10.11 -7.07
N ALA A 141 27.77 10.65 -8.10
CA ALA A 141 27.72 10.08 -9.45
C ALA A 141 28.35 8.68 -9.49
N THR A 142 29.55 8.51 -8.92
CA THR A 142 30.23 7.21 -8.87
C THR A 142 29.47 6.21 -8.02
N GLY A 143 28.98 6.62 -6.85
CA GLY A 143 28.12 5.80 -6.00
C GLY A 143 26.84 5.35 -6.72
N GLY A 144 26.21 6.25 -7.47
CA GLY A 144 25.03 5.93 -8.29
C GLY A 144 25.32 4.85 -9.33
N VAL A 145 26.44 4.98 -10.07
CA VAL A 145 26.88 3.95 -11.02
C VAL A 145 27.17 2.62 -10.34
N LEU A 146 27.88 2.62 -9.21
CA LEU A 146 28.21 1.41 -8.46
C LEU A 146 26.95 0.71 -7.93
N LEU A 147 25.95 1.47 -7.45
CA LEU A 147 24.67 0.92 -7.01
C LEU A 147 23.86 0.32 -8.16
N ILE A 148 23.83 0.96 -9.33
CA ILE A 148 23.19 0.40 -10.53
C ILE A 148 23.90 -0.90 -10.94
N ALA A 149 25.23 -0.90 -10.99
CA ALA A 149 26.00 -2.10 -11.31
C ALA A 149 25.73 -3.23 -10.30
N ARG A 150 25.67 -2.90 -9.00
CA ARG A 150 25.31 -3.86 -7.94
C ARG A 150 23.90 -4.43 -8.10
N ALA A 151 22.93 -3.60 -8.48
CA ALA A 151 21.57 -4.05 -8.75
C ALA A 151 21.49 -4.99 -9.95
N LEU A 152 22.21 -4.66 -11.04
CA LEU A 152 22.28 -5.50 -12.24
C LEU A 152 22.93 -6.86 -11.94
N ILE A 153 23.99 -6.88 -11.12
CA ILE A 153 24.62 -8.14 -10.69
C ILE A 153 23.62 -9.01 -9.91
N GLY A 154 22.90 -8.42 -8.95
CA GLY A 154 21.89 -9.15 -8.17
C GLY A 154 20.74 -9.68 -9.02
N MET A 155 20.30 -8.91 -10.02
CA MET A 155 19.21 -9.30 -10.92
C MET A 155 19.63 -10.40 -11.92
N LEU A 156 20.88 -10.37 -12.41
CA LEU A 156 21.36 -11.29 -13.44
C LEU A 156 22.01 -12.56 -12.87
N ARG A 157 22.27 -12.62 -11.55
CA ARG A 157 22.95 -13.76 -10.91
C ARG A 157 22.09 -14.32 -9.78
N PRO A 158 21.34 -15.41 -10.01
CA PRO A 158 20.47 -16.02 -9.00
C PRO A 158 21.17 -16.35 -7.69
N VAL A 159 22.42 -16.84 -7.77
CA VAL A 159 23.26 -17.16 -6.59
C VAL A 159 23.48 -15.94 -5.68
N VAL A 160 23.59 -14.74 -6.24
CA VAL A 160 23.73 -13.50 -5.46
C VAL A 160 22.40 -13.14 -4.81
N ALA A 161 21.29 -13.31 -5.51
CA ALA A 161 19.96 -13.05 -4.99
C ALA A 161 19.57 -13.98 -3.83
N GLU A 162 20.06 -15.23 -3.83
CA GLU A 162 19.79 -16.21 -2.77
C GLU A 162 20.56 -15.94 -1.46
N THR A 163 21.75 -15.32 -1.56
CA THR A 163 22.67 -15.14 -0.41
C THR A 163 22.68 -13.72 0.14
N GLU A 164 22.14 -12.75 -0.60
CA GLU A 164 22.11 -11.37 -0.16
C GLU A 164 21.06 -11.11 0.92
N THR A 165 21.29 -10.06 1.71
CA THR A 165 20.27 -9.56 2.61
C THR A 165 19.04 -9.11 1.81
N PRO A 166 17.81 -9.52 2.21
CA PRO A 166 16.59 -9.15 1.50
C PRO A 166 16.48 -7.64 1.32
N GLY A 167 16.27 -7.20 0.07
CA GLY A 167 16.04 -5.81 -0.28
C GLY A 167 17.27 -5.05 -0.78
N VAL A 168 18.48 -5.62 -0.71
CA VAL A 168 19.71 -4.94 -1.17
C VAL A 168 19.67 -4.61 -2.66
N THR A 169 19.35 -5.59 -3.52
CA THR A 169 19.24 -5.37 -4.97
C THR A 169 18.21 -4.31 -5.35
N PRO A 170 16.93 -4.40 -4.91
CA PRO A 170 15.94 -3.39 -5.30
C PRO A 170 16.22 -2.01 -4.71
N LEU A 171 16.81 -1.92 -3.51
CA LEU A 171 17.19 -0.63 -2.91
C LEU A 171 18.37 0.00 -3.63
N SER A 172 19.36 -0.81 -4.05
CA SER A 172 20.47 -0.35 -4.88
C SER A 172 19.96 0.22 -6.22
N LEU A 173 18.97 -0.45 -6.82
CA LEU A 173 18.30 0.03 -8.03
C LEU A 173 17.56 1.35 -7.79
N ALA A 174 16.76 1.40 -6.72
CA ALA A 174 15.93 2.56 -6.37
C ALA A 174 16.77 3.83 -6.15
N VAL A 175 17.92 3.70 -5.48
CA VAL A 175 18.78 4.83 -5.12
C VAL A 175 19.77 5.20 -6.24
N GLY A 176 20.27 4.21 -6.99
CA GLY A 176 21.38 4.41 -7.93
C GLY A 176 21.11 5.43 -9.03
N ALA A 177 19.96 5.34 -9.71
CA ALA A 177 19.62 6.25 -10.81
C ALA A 177 19.36 7.70 -10.34
N PRO A 178 18.53 7.95 -9.30
CA PRO A 178 18.39 9.29 -8.73
C PRO A 178 19.72 9.88 -8.24
N LEU A 179 20.58 9.08 -7.61
CA LEU A 179 21.86 9.53 -7.09
C LEU A 179 22.82 9.95 -8.22
N LEU A 180 22.81 9.21 -9.33
CA LEU A 180 23.57 9.55 -10.54
C LEU A 180 23.09 10.86 -11.18
N VAL A 181 21.77 11.01 -11.35
CA VAL A 181 21.18 12.24 -11.90
C VAL A 181 21.45 13.43 -10.98
N TYR A 182 21.34 13.24 -9.67
CA TYR A 182 21.61 14.29 -8.68
C TYR A 182 23.09 14.70 -8.64
N GLY A 183 24.01 13.73 -8.72
CA GLY A 183 25.44 13.99 -8.84
C GLY A 183 25.78 14.80 -10.10
N GLY A 184 25.16 14.46 -11.24
CA GLY A 184 25.28 15.22 -12.48
C GLY A 184 24.75 16.66 -12.36
N TRP A 185 23.57 16.84 -11.76
CA TRP A 185 23.01 18.16 -11.48
C TRP A 185 23.95 19.01 -10.61
N MET A 186 24.53 18.43 -9.57
CA MET A 186 25.44 19.13 -8.67
C MET A 186 26.77 19.48 -9.35
N ALA A 187 27.33 18.56 -10.13
CA ALA A 187 28.54 18.81 -10.92
C ALA A 187 28.33 19.95 -11.94
N ARG A 188 27.15 19.98 -12.58
CA ARG A 188 26.76 21.07 -13.49
C ARG A 188 26.68 22.41 -12.76
N ARG A 189 26.00 22.48 -11.61
CA ARG A 189 25.88 23.72 -10.82
C ARG A 189 27.25 24.29 -10.45
N VAL A 190 28.17 23.45 -9.99
CA VAL A 190 29.54 23.89 -9.64
C VAL A 190 30.32 24.34 -10.87
N ALA A 191 30.20 23.63 -12.00
CA ALA A 191 30.90 24.01 -13.24
C ALA A 191 30.43 25.37 -13.78
N VAL A 192 29.12 25.65 -13.73
CA VAL A 192 28.54 26.93 -14.16
C VAL A 192 28.98 28.08 -13.26
N GLN A 193 28.99 27.87 -11.94
CA GLN A 193 29.50 28.87 -10.99
C GLN A 193 31.00 29.16 -11.22
N ALA A 194 31.82 28.12 -11.40
CA ALA A 194 33.25 28.26 -11.69
C ALA A 194 33.54 28.98 -13.01
N ALA A 195 32.64 28.86 -14.00
CA ALA A 195 32.71 29.57 -15.28
C ALA A 195 32.15 31.01 -15.22
N GLY A 196 31.88 31.55 -14.02
CA GLY A 196 31.35 32.91 -13.83
C GLY A 196 29.88 33.05 -14.25
N ASN A 197 29.05 32.04 -13.96
CA ASN A 197 27.64 31.94 -14.35
C ASN A 197 27.40 31.96 -15.87
N ARG A 198 28.42 31.65 -16.67
CA ARG A 198 28.27 31.42 -18.11
C ARG A 198 28.02 29.95 -18.34
N GLU A 199 26.82 29.61 -18.79
CA GLU A 199 26.53 28.24 -19.21
C GLU A 199 27.24 27.94 -20.54
N PRO A 200 27.94 26.81 -20.67
CA PRO A 200 28.54 26.38 -21.94
C PRO A 200 27.46 26.21 -23.03
N SER A 201 27.70 26.71 -24.24
CA SER A 201 26.70 26.72 -25.33
C SER A 201 26.24 25.33 -25.79
N TRP A 202 27.05 24.30 -25.61
CA TRP A 202 26.69 22.91 -25.90
C TRP A 202 25.81 22.26 -24.80
N TRP A 203 25.68 22.90 -23.63
CA TRP A 203 24.82 22.48 -22.52
C TRP A 203 23.43 23.11 -22.52
N THR A 204 23.26 24.26 -23.17
CA THR A 204 21.98 24.99 -23.24
C THR A 204 21.15 24.66 -24.47
N GLY A 205 21.64 23.78 -25.34
CA GLY A 205 20.89 23.31 -26.49
C GLY A 205 19.61 22.57 -26.09
N SER A 206 18.56 22.70 -26.91
CA SER A 206 17.27 22.02 -26.73
C SER A 206 17.42 20.49 -26.58
N PHE A 207 18.45 19.90 -27.22
CA PHE A 207 18.79 18.50 -27.07
C PHE A 207 19.25 18.14 -25.66
N ALA A 208 20.16 18.91 -25.06
CA ALA A 208 20.68 18.65 -23.71
C ALA A 208 19.59 18.77 -22.65
N ALA A 209 18.77 19.82 -22.72
CA ALA A 209 17.61 19.99 -21.83
C ALA A 209 16.59 18.83 -21.97
N ARG A 210 16.38 18.34 -23.20
CA ARG A 210 15.51 17.18 -23.45
C ARG A 210 16.09 15.90 -22.85
N MET A 211 17.39 15.65 -23.00
CA MET A 211 18.05 14.48 -22.41
C MET A 211 18.03 14.52 -20.88
N GLU A 212 18.22 15.69 -20.28
CA GLU A 212 18.10 15.87 -18.82
C GLU A 212 16.68 15.55 -18.32
N GLY A 213 15.65 16.07 -19.00
CA GLY A 213 14.26 15.73 -18.70
C GLY A 213 13.98 14.23 -18.80
N ILE A 214 14.46 13.57 -19.86
CA ILE A 214 14.33 12.12 -20.03
C ILE A 214 15.06 11.36 -18.92
N ALA A 215 16.28 11.77 -18.56
CA ALA A 215 17.06 11.14 -17.49
C ALA A 215 16.34 11.25 -16.13
N ILE A 216 15.73 12.40 -15.83
CA ILE A 216 14.92 12.59 -14.61
C ILE A 216 13.70 11.67 -14.64
N VAL A 217 12.97 11.60 -15.75
CA VAL A 217 11.80 10.72 -15.88
C VAL A 217 12.18 9.26 -15.68
N ILE A 218 13.28 8.81 -16.30
CA ILE A 218 13.82 7.46 -16.12
C ILE A 218 14.21 7.23 -14.65
N ALA A 219 14.93 8.16 -14.03
CA ALA A 219 15.36 8.03 -12.64
C ALA A 219 14.17 7.96 -11.67
N VAL A 220 13.12 8.75 -11.90
CA VAL A 220 11.87 8.70 -11.11
C VAL A 220 11.14 7.38 -11.34
N GLY A 221 11.06 6.89 -12.58
CA GLY A 221 10.48 5.58 -12.89
C GLY A 221 11.23 4.44 -12.20
N VAL A 222 12.56 4.41 -12.31
CA VAL A 222 13.43 3.42 -11.67
C VAL A 222 13.33 3.51 -10.14
N LEU A 223 13.28 4.72 -9.57
CA LEU A 223 13.04 4.93 -8.14
C LEU A 223 11.71 4.32 -7.71
N ALA A 224 10.62 4.61 -8.43
CA ALA A 224 9.30 4.10 -8.11
C ALA A 224 9.24 2.57 -8.18
N THR A 225 9.77 1.97 -9.26
CA THR A 225 9.82 0.51 -9.42
C THR A 225 10.72 -0.15 -8.37
N GLY A 226 11.90 0.43 -8.10
CA GLY A 226 12.83 -0.08 -7.10
C GLY A 226 12.26 0.02 -5.68
N LEU A 227 11.58 1.11 -5.34
CA LEU A 227 10.89 1.25 -4.05
C LEU A 227 9.74 0.26 -3.90
N PHE A 228 8.95 0.05 -4.96
CA PHE A 228 7.90 -0.97 -4.96
C PHE A 228 8.47 -2.36 -4.69
N TRP A 229 9.55 -2.74 -5.39
CA TRP A 229 10.21 -4.03 -5.18
C TRP A 229 10.86 -4.14 -3.79
N THR A 230 11.46 -3.05 -3.29
CA THR A 230 12.02 -2.99 -1.93
C THR A 230 10.92 -3.21 -0.89
N ALA A 231 9.80 -2.51 -1.01
CA ALA A 231 8.65 -2.64 -0.12
C ALA A 231 8.04 -4.05 -0.18
N ASN A 232 7.98 -4.67 -1.36
CA ASN A 232 7.54 -6.06 -1.52
C ASN A 232 8.45 -7.04 -0.76
N THR A 233 9.77 -6.85 -0.88
CA THR A 233 10.77 -7.67 -0.19
C THR A 233 10.71 -7.47 1.32
N PHE A 234 10.54 -6.22 1.76
CA PHE A 234 10.33 -5.90 3.16
C PHE A 234 9.05 -6.54 3.71
N ALA A 235 7.92 -6.47 3.00
CA ALA A 235 6.67 -7.09 3.42
C ALA A 235 6.81 -8.60 3.61
N ALA A 236 7.54 -9.27 2.70
CA ALA A 236 7.85 -10.69 2.83
C ALA A 236 8.69 -11.02 4.07
N ALA A 237 9.76 -10.23 4.31
CA ALA A 237 10.61 -10.38 5.48
C ALA A 237 9.85 -10.10 6.78
N TYR A 238 9.02 -9.06 6.80
CA TYR A 238 8.15 -8.71 7.93
C TYR A 238 7.18 -9.83 8.25
N GLY A 239 6.52 -10.41 7.23
CA GLY A 239 5.62 -11.55 7.39
C GLY A 239 6.29 -12.77 8.02
N THR A 240 7.51 -13.09 7.55
CA THR A 240 8.32 -14.19 8.09
C THR A 240 8.71 -13.92 9.56
N GLY A 241 9.26 -12.74 9.86
CA GLY A 241 9.63 -12.39 11.23
C GLY A 241 8.42 -12.34 12.18
N ARG A 242 7.24 -11.97 11.67
CA ARG A 242 6.00 -12.02 12.45
C ARG A 242 5.56 -13.45 12.73
N ALA A 243 5.77 -14.37 11.80
CA ALA A 243 5.48 -15.79 11.99
C ALA A 243 6.41 -16.43 13.03
N GLU A 244 7.70 -16.12 12.97
CA GLU A 244 8.68 -16.55 13.98
C GLU A 244 8.30 -16.02 15.36
N PHE A 245 7.90 -14.74 15.44
CA PHE A 245 7.39 -14.15 16.67
C PHE A 245 6.13 -14.87 17.17
N ASP A 246 5.16 -15.17 16.30
CA ASP A 246 3.96 -15.93 16.68
C ASP A 246 4.33 -17.34 17.18
N ALA A 247 5.23 -18.02 16.47
CA ALA A 247 5.68 -19.37 16.79
C ALA A 247 6.35 -19.44 18.16
N ALA A 248 7.22 -18.48 18.47
CA ALA A 248 7.84 -18.34 19.80
C ALA A 248 6.81 -18.03 20.91
N ASN A 249 5.69 -17.40 20.55
CA ASN A 249 4.66 -16.95 21.48
C ASN A 249 3.35 -17.77 21.39
N LEU A 250 3.36 -18.98 20.82
CA LEU A 250 2.17 -19.84 20.76
C LEU A 250 1.64 -20.20 22.15
N HIS A 251 2.53 -20.27 23.13
CA HIS A 251 2.19 -20.45 24.54
C HIS A 251 1.32 -19.31 25.11
N ARG A 252 1.24 -18.15 24.44
CA ARG A 252 0.38 -17.00 24.82
C ARG A 252 -1.01 -17.06 24.19
N ARG A 253 -1.20 -17.85 23.13
CA ARG A 253 -2.50 -18.02 22.47
C ARG A 253 -3.41 -18.94 23.30
N PRO A 254 -4.73 -18.81 23.25
CA PRO A 254 -5.64 -19.72 23.94
C PRO A 254 -5.36 -21.19 23.61
N GLN A 255 -5.41 -22.06 24.62
CA GLN A 255 -5.29 -23.50 24.40
C GLN A 255 -6.60 -24.02 23.83
N VAL A 256 -6.51 -24.92 22.86
CA VAL A 256 -7.66 -25.57 22.24
C VAL A 256 -7.69 -27.04 22.68
N ALA A 257 -8.83 -27.48 23.22
CA ALA A 257 -9.20 -28.89 23.17
C ALA A 257 -10.16 -29.10 22.00
N LEU A 258 -9.74 -29.96 21.08
CA LEU A 258 -10.52 -30.35 19.91
C LEU A 258 -11.15 -31.70 20.19
N PHE A 259 -12.48 -31.77 20.17
CA PHE A 259 -13.20 -33.03 20.26
C PHE A 259 -13.71 -33.41 18.87
N THR A 260 -13.44 -34.63 18.41
CA THR A 260 -13.89 -35.14 17.11
C THR A 260 -14.75 -36.40 17.26
N ARG A 261 -15.65 -36.65 16.30
CA ARG A 261 -16.41 -37.90 16.24
C ARG A 261 -15.51 -39.08 15.89
N ASP A 262 -14.72 -38.93 14.83
CA ASP A 262 -13.82 -39.95 14.29
C ASP A 262 -12.36 -39.64 14.63
N ALA A 263 -11.52 -40.67 14.66
CA ALA A 263 -10.10 -40.52 14.96
C ALA A 263 -9.40 -39.78 13.81
N LEU A 264 -8.56 -38.79 14.16
CA LEU A 264 -7.68 -38.15 13.19
C LEU A 264 -6.64 -39.14 12.68
N PRO A 265 -6.41 -39.22 11.35
CA PRO A 265 -5.46 -40.17 10.77
C PRO A 265 -4.00 -39.82 11.10
N VAL A 266 -3.72 -38.53 11.31
CA VAL A 266 -2.38 -38.02 11.64
C VAL A 266 -2.51 -37.08 12.83
N ILE A 267 -1.70 -37.30 13.86
CA ILE A 267 -1.65 -36.48 15.06
C ILE A 267 -0.35 -35.66 15.00
N PRO A 268 -0.42 -34.32 14.97
CA PRO A 268 0.77 -33.47 15.00
C PRO A 268 1.63 -33.73 16.25
N ALA A 269 2.95 -33.56 16.13
CA ALA A 269 3.86 -33.72 17.25
C ALA A 269 3.47 -32.78 18.42
N GLY A 270 3.52 -33.29 19.66
CA GLY A 270 3.16 -32.55 20.87
C GLY A 270 1.65 -32.48 21.16
N VAL A 271 0.80 -33.09 20.33
CA VAL A 271 -0.64 -33.21 20.58
C VAL A 271 -0.92 -34.54 21.27
N THR A 272 -1.71 -34.53 22.35
CA THR A 272 -2.14 -35.75 23.04
C THR A 272 -3.57 -36.10 22.66
N CYS A 273 -3.82 -37.39 22.38
CA CYS A 273 -5.14 -37.93 22.08
C CYS A 273 -5.65 -38.74 23.27
N ASN A 274 -6.88 -38.47 23.69
CA ASN A 274 -7.59 -39.21 24.73
C ASN A 274 -8.91 -39.72 24.17
N ASP A 275 -9.17 -41.02 24.30
CA ASP A 275 -10.40 -41.67 23.88
C ASP A 275 -11.39 -41.69 25.05
N LEU A 276 -12.52 -40.99 24.89
CA LEU A 276 -13.56 -40.87 25.92
C LEU A 276 -14.49 -42.10 26.00
N GLY A 277 -14.29 -43.10 25.13
CA GLY A 277 -15.04 -44.35 25.11
C GLY A 277 -16.22 -44.35 24.14
N GLN A 278 -16.75 -45.55 23.93
CA GLN A 278 -17.89 -45.80 23.04
C GLN A 278 -19.18 -45.14 23.58
N GLY A 279 -20.00 -44.59 22.68
CA GLY A 279 -21.26 -43.92 23.03
C GLY A 279 -21.17 -42.41 23.27
N VAL A 280 -19.97 -41.82 23.27
CA VAL A 280 -19.76 -40.36 23.28
C VAL A 280 -19.80 -39.84 21.84
N LYS A 281 -20.65 -38.84 21.54
CA LYS A 281 -20.78 -38.27 20.19
C LYS A 281 -19.42 -37.77 19.66
N HIS A 282 -18.73 -36.93 20.42
CA HIS A 282 -17.38 -36.45 20.09
C HIS A 282 -16.36 -37.21 20.95
N ARG A 283 -16.03 -38.42 20.52
CA ARG A 283 -15.28 -39.42 21.29
C ARG A 283 -13.82 -39.08 21.52
N TYR A 284 -13.14 -38.50 20.55
CA TYR A 284 -11.69 -38.29 20.62
C TYR A 284 -11.38 -36.86 21.05
N GLU A 285 -10.63 -36.71 22.14
CA GLU A 285 -10.17 -35.43 22.67
C GLU A 285 -8.70 -35.21 22.30
N TYR A 286 -8.40 -34.14 21.57
CA TYR A 286 -7.06 -33.70 21.21
C TYR A 286 -6.66 -32.45 21.97
N ASN A 287 -5.53 -32.51 22.65
CA ASN A 287 -5.02 -31.46 23.52
C ASN A 287 -3.63 -30.98 23.09
N GLY A 288 -3.27 -29.76 23.47
CA GLY A 288 -1.98 -29.17 23.12
C GLY A 288 -1.99 -28.39 21.81
N LEU A 289 -3.17 -28.17 21.24
CA LEU A 289 -3.38 -27.33 20.06
C LEU A 289 -3.58 -25.86 20.44
N ARG A 290 -3.26 -24.96 19.52
CA ARG A 290 -3.50 -23.51 19.56
C ARG A 290 -4.21 -23.10 18.28
N LEU A 291 -5.17 -22.18 18.39
CA LEU A 291 -5.87 -21.64 17.23
C LEU A 291 -4.97 -20.63 16.50
N LEU A 292 -4.65 -20.93 15.25
CA LEU A 292 -3.90 -20.02 14.38
C LEU A 292 -4.84 -19.07 13.65
N LEU A 293 -5.86 -19.63 12.98
CA LEU A 293 -6.86 -18.92 12.19
C LEU A 293 -8.18 -19.70 12.19
N ALA A 294 -9.30 -18.98 12.17
CA ALA A 294 -10.62 -19.50 11.85
C ALA A 294 -11.16 -18.67 10.67
N SER A 295 -11.47 -19.31 9.55
CA SER A 295 -11.93 -18.64 8.34
C SER A 295 -12.65 -19.64 7.44
N ASP A 296 -13.72 -19.21 6.77
CA ASP A 296 -14.45 -19.99 5.77
C ASP A 296 -14.79 -21.42 6.23
N ASP A 297 -15.47 -21.50 7.39
CA ASP A 297 -15.85 -22.74 8.09
C ASP A 297 -14.71 -23.74 8.31
N ARG A 298 -13.48 -23.26 8.42
CA ARG A 298 -12.29 -24.06 8.68
C ARG A 298 -11.50 -23.52 9.86
N LEU A 299 -10.99 -24.43 10.68
CA LEU A 299 -10.10 -24.13 11.78
C LEU A 299 -8.69 -24.60 11.43
N PHE A 300 -7.74 -23.69 11.53
CA PHE A 300 -6.31 -23.94 11.38
C PHE A 300 -5.71 -24.00 12.78
N LEU A 301 -5.30 -25.21 13.18
CA LEU A 301 -4.82 -25.53 14.52
C LEU A 301 -3.34 -25.93 14.45
N VAL A 302 -2.52 -25.34 15.31
CA VAL A 302 -1.08 -25.64 15.39
C VAL A 302 -0.72 -26.23 16.75
N PRO A 303 0.35 -27.05 16.86
CA PRO A 303 0.85 -27.50 18.15
C PRO A 303 1.29 -26.33 19.05
N GLY A 304 1.28 -26.53 20.36
CA GLY A 304 1.70 -25.51 21.33
C GLY A 304 3.18 -25.12 21.25
N ALA A 305 4.02 -25.97 20.66
CA ALA A 305 5.42 -25.70 20.35
C ALA A 305 5.66 -25.93 18.86
N TRP A 306 6.11 -24.90 18.15
CA TRP A 306 6.40 -24.99 16.72
C TRP A 306 7.82 -25.50 16.50
N THR A 307 7.97 -26.55 15.70
CA THR A 307 9.25 -27.17 15.33
C THR A 307 9.30 -27.42 13.82
N ALA A 308 10.46 -27.78 13.27
CA ALA A 308 10.59 -28.04 11.84
C ALA A 308 9.69 -29.19 11.35
N ASP A 309 9.39 -30.16 12.21
CA ASP A 309 8.54 -31.31 11.91
C ASP A 309 7.06 -31.08 12.31
N ALA A 310 6.73 -29.87 12.80
CA ALA A 310 5.35 -29.55 13.17
C ALA A 310 4.48 -29.39 11.93
N SER A 311 3.20 -29.79 12.06
CA SER A 311 2.20 -29.67 11.00
C SER A 311 0.98 -28.91 11.50
N THR A 312 0.36 -28.15 10.60
CA THR A 312 -0.92 -27.50 10.86
C THR A 312 -2.06 -28.46 10.57
N LEU A 313 -2.94 -28.64 11.55
CA LEU A 313 -4.16 -29.41 11.42
C LEU A 313 -5.27 -28.50 10.91
N VAL A 314 -5.89 -28.87 9.79
CA VAL A 314 -7.05 -28.18 9.23
C VAL A 314 -8.28 -29.05 9.40
N VAL A 315 -9.30 -28.54 10.08
CA VAL A 315 -10.57 -29.25 10.30
C VAL A 315 -11.76 -28.38 9.91
N PRO A 316 -12.83 -28.97 9.35
CA PRO A 316 -14.07 -28.23 9.11
C PRO A 316 -14.71 -27.84 10.45
N TYR A 317 -15.31 -26.65 10.50
CA TYR A 317 -16.05 -26.15 11.65
C TYR A 317 -17.52 -26.50 11.51
N ASP A 318 -17.83 -27.79 11.68
CA ASP A 318 -19.18 -28.34 11.57
C ASP A 318 -19.55 -29.22 12.79
N ASP A 319 -20.67 -29.91 12.72
CA ASP A 319 -21.18 -30.74 13.80
C ASP A 319 -20.28 -31.97 14.13
N SER A 320 -19.31 -32.30 13.27
CA SER A 320 -18.35 -33.40 13.47
C SER A 320 -17.30 -33.08 14.53
N ILE A 321 -17.14 -31.81 14.89
CA ILE A 321 -16.20 -31.38 15.91
C ILE A 321 -16.87 -30.57 17.02
N ARG A 322 -16.19 -30.45 18.16
CA ARG A 322 -16.51 -29.51 19.22
C ARG A 322 -15.23 -28.87 19.72
N LEU A 323 -15.23 -27.55 19.81
CA LEU A 323 -14.07 -26.77 20.22
C LEU A 323 -14.26 -26.22 21.63
N VAL A 324 -13.24 -26.36 22.48
CA VAL A 324 -13.19 -25.67 23.77
C VAL A 324 -11.92 -24.83 23.85
N LEU A 325 -12.08 -23.53 24.02
CA LEU A 325 -11.01 -22.55 24.16
C LEU A 325 -10.76 -22.29 25.63
N PHE A 326 -9.53 -22.54 26.08
CA PHE A 326 -9.12 -22.23 27.44
C PHE A 326 -8.33 -20.93 27.44
N PRO A 327 -8.67 -19.96 28.32
CA PRO A 327 -7.79 -18.84 28.60
C PRO A 327 -6.46 -19.36 29.13
N ASN A 328 -5.42 -18.55 28.96
CA ASN A 328 -4.04 -18.98 29.10
C ASN A 328 -3.64 -19.20 30.57
N SER A 329 -4.12 -20.29 31.16
CA SER A 329 -3.77 -20.76 32.50
C SER A 329 -3.20 -22.17 32.41
N PRO A 330 -2.11 -22.47 33.14
CA PRO A 330 -1.63 -23.85 33.30
C PRO A 330 -2.78 -24.74 33.76
N ARG A 331 -2.87 -25.94 33.20
CA ARG A 331 -3.88 -26.97 33.53
C ARG A 331 -3.80 -27.52 34.96
N SER A 332 -3.34 -26.75 35.95
CA SER A 332 -3.52 -27.08 37.35
C SER A 332 -4.98 -26.80 37.75
N GLY A 333 -5.90 -27.68 37.38
CA GLY A 333 -7.20 -27.77 38.05
C GLY A 333 -8.45 -27.40 37.27
N VAL A 334 -8.57 -27.71 35.98
CA VAL A 334 -9.92 -27.90 35.42
C VAL A 334 -10.46 -29.19 36.04
N GLN A 335 -11.20 -29.06 37.15
CA GLN A 335 -11.94 -30.16 37.74
C GLN A 335 -12.87 -30.73 36.65
N ARG A 336 -12.63 -31.98 36.27
CA ARG A 336 -13.57 -32.78 35.50
C ARG A 336 -14.76 -33.08 36.40
N THR A 337 -15.66 -32.13 36.59
CA THR A 337 -16.98 -32.41 37.14
C THR A 337 -17.68 -33.30 36.12
N ARG A 338 -17.79 -34.60 36.43
CA ARG A 338 -18.70 -35.49 35.70
C ARG A 338 -20.11 -34.97 35.98
N CYS A 339 -20.77 -34.45 34.95
CA CYS A 339 -22.20 -34.18 34.98
C CYS A 339 -22.97 -35.48 34.73
#